data_AF-A0A9D9I005-F1
#
_entry.id   AF-A0A9D9I005-F1
#
_cell.length_a   1.000
_cell.length_b   1.000
_cell.length_c   1.000
_cell.angle_alpha   90.00
_cell.angle_beta   90.00
_cell.angle_gamma   90.00
#
_symmetry.space_group_name_H-M   'P 1'
#
loop_
_entity.id
_entity.type
_entity.pdbx_description
1 polymer ?
#
loop_
_entity_poly.entity_id
_entity_poly.type
_entity_poly.pdbx_seq_one_letter_code
_entity_poly.pdbx_strand_id
1 'polypeptide(L)'
;MKKIIAVFVSFMFVLISLCTYSEYRNEKYNSLLKSVNCYTYSFEIPKGMYDSPEKLEYLKKAADENNINFLRVVSYYNDDTKESYTDNFLYLSTETQLFRRIPVSKGKILTPKDMKTQNFISTQQTKSNSQIGMIEDFGGGHNYSVYPIDKLIEQQTFSGRYKAECANEKDFEQFLESYVRYARTDSRVDSTYYIEEMEDTTNIQNTGKNNVLFIFIFCMALLLLTCIFYLVSQTKGISVMKLNGYTVKQIKNTIFSLLYIKCVLCVHIFVCIISLIIIHD
;
A
#
# COMPACT_ATOMS: atom_id res chain seq x y z
N MET A 1 21.87 -29.69 22.77
CA MET A 1 20.41 -29.42 22.86
C MET A 1 20.04 -28.00 23.26
N LYS A 2 20.43 -27.47 24.44
CA LYS A 2 20.09 -26.08 24.83
C LYS A 2 20.55 -25.00 23.83
N LYS A 3 21.75 -25.18 23.23
CA LYS A 3 22.28 -24.32 22.17
C LYS A 3 21.46 -24.40 20.87
N ILE A 4 20.99 -25.59 20.51
CA ILE A 4 20.14 -25.82 19.32
C ILE A 4 18.79 -25.13 19.48
N ILE A 5 18.18 -25.23 20.68
CA ILE A 5 16.94 -24.54 21.01
C ILE A 5 17.09 -23.02 20.89
N ALA A 6 18.18 -22.45 21.40
CA ALA A 6 18.42 -21.02 21.33
C ALA A 6 18.60 -20.51 19.88
N VAL A 7 19.34 -21.27 19.05
CA VAL A 7 19.49 -20.98 17.61
C VAL A 7 18.14 -21.05 16.90
N PHE A 8 17.36 -22.10 17.18
CA PHE A 8 16.05 -22.30 16.57
C PHE A 8 15.07 -21.17 16.92
N VAL A 9 14.99 -20.76 18.19
CA VAL A 9 14.14 -19.64 18.63
C VAL A 9 14.58 -18.33 17.99
N SER A 10 15.89 -18.11 17.82
CA SER A 10 16.41 -16.89 17.18
C SER A 10 16.04 -16.83 15.70
N PHE A 11 16.16 -17.96 15.00
CA PHE A 11 15.74 -18.07 13.60
C PHE A 11 14.23 -17.84 13.44
N MET A 12 13.41 -18.42 14.32
CA MET A 12 11.96 -18.20 14.31
C MET A 12 11.60 -16.72 14.55
N PHE A 13 12.28 -16.05 15.49
CA PHE A 13 12.06 -14.62 15.74
C PHE A 13 12.33 -13.77 14.50
N VAL A 14 13.40 -14.08 13.75
CA VAL A 14 13.73 -13.37 12.51
C VAL A 14 12.68 -13.60 11.45
N LEU A 15 12.26 -14.86 11.24
CA LEU A 15 11.20 -15.16 10.27
C LEU A 15 9.92 -14.40 10.60
N ILE A 16 9.52 -14.37 11.87
CA ILE A 16 8.36 -13.60 12.33
C ILE A 16 8.54 -12.10 12.07
N SER A 17 9.71 -11.56 12.38
CA SER A 17 10.01 -10.14 12.18
C SER A 17 9.95 -9.77 10.69
N LEU A 18 10.51 -10.60 9.81
CA LEU A 18 10.45 -10.42 8.36
C LEU A 18 9.02 -10.52 7.82
N CYS A 19 8.23 -11.47 8.31
CA CYS A 19 6.82 -11.60 7.96
C CYS A 19 6.03 -10.34 8.37
N THR A 20 6.20 -9.91 9.62
CA THR A 20 5.53 -8.71 10.16
C THR A 20 5.95 -7.45 9.40
N TYR A 21 7.24 -7.31 9.07
CA TYR A 21 7.74 -6.20 8.28
C TYR A 21 7.09 -6.16 6.88
N SER A 22 6.99 -7.31 6.22
CA SER A 22 6.35 -7.44 4.91
C SER A 22 4.86 -7.10 4.97
N GLU A 23 4.14 -7.57 5.98
CA GLU A 23 2.73 -7.26 6.19
C GLU A 23 2.52 -5.76 6.43
N TYR A 24 3.30 -5.16 7.34
CA TYR A 24 3.21 -3.74 7.64
C TYR A 24 3.57 -2.86 6.43
N ARG A 25 4.56 -3.28 5.63
CA ARG A 25 4.89 -2.65 4.35
C ARG A 25 3.70 -2.65 3.39
N ASN A 26 3.06 -3.80 3.20
CA ASN A 26 1.89 -3.91 2.33
C ASN A 26 0.69 -3.10 2.87
N GLU A 27 0.49 -3.07 4.18
CA GLU A 27 -0.55 -2.27 4.82
C GLU A 27 -0.34 -0.77 4.57
N LYS A 28 0.89 -0.29 4.71
CA LYS A 28 1.24 1.10 4.41
C LYS A 28 1.00 1.44 2.95
N TYR A 29 1.40 0.58 2.01
CA TYR A 29 1.10 0.78 0.59
C TYR A 29 -0.41 0.79 0.31
N ASN A 30 -1.17 -0.14 0.89
CA ASN A 30 -2.62 -0.14 0.76
C ASN A 30 -3.27 1.12 1.34
N SER A 31 -2.75 1.65 2.44
CA SER A 31 -3.23 2.90 3.03
C SER A 31 -3.01 4.10 2.10
N LEU A 32 -1.91 4.08 1.36
CA LEU A 32 -1.60 5.08 0.34
C LEU A 32 -2.58 5.00 -0.82
N LEU A 33 -2.88 3.80 -1.34
CA LEU A 33 -3.89 3.61 -2.39
C LEU A 33 -5.30 4.01 -1.93
N LYS A 34 -5.67 3.69 -0.68
CA LYS A 34 -6.98 4.05 -0.10
C LYS A 34 -7.11 5.52 0.29
N SER A 35 -6.01 6.24 0.46
CA SER A 35 -6.04 7.68 0.81
C SER A 35 -6.85 8.52 -0.17
N VAL A 36 -6.94 8.02 -1.39
CA VAL A 36 -7.63 8.61 -2.54
C VAL A 36 -9.15 8.44 -2.50
N ASN A 37 -9.69 7.52 -1.70
CA ASN A 37 -11.12 7.14 -1.75
C ASN A 37 -12.04 7.94 -0.79
N CYS A 38 -11.50 8.84 0.03
CA CYS A 38 -12.35 9.66 0.89
C CYS A 38 -12.95 10.81 0.06
N TYR A 39 -14.29 10.92 0.04
CA TYR A 39 -15.04 11.96 -0.70
C TYR A 39 -15.00 11.84 -2.23
N THR A 40 -14.99 10.61 -2.75
CA THR A 40 -15.03 10.36 -4.20
C THR A 40 -16.28 9.61 -4.64
N TYR A 41 -16.83 10.02 -5.78
CA TYR A 41 -17.89 9.32 -6.51
C TYR A 41 -17.31 8.69 -7.78
N SER A 42 -17.62 7.42 -8.02
CA SER A 42 -17.10 6.68 -9.17
C SER A 42 -18.01 6.84 -10.39
N PHE A 43 -17.41 6.97 -11.57
CA PHE A 43 -18.13 6.96 -12.85
C PHE A 43 -17.32 6.25 -13.93
N GLU A 44 -18.00 5.75 -14.96
CA GLU A 44 -17.35 5.04 -16.06
C GLU A 44 -17.66 5.70 -17.41
N ILE A 45 -16.61 5.88 -18.21
CA ILE A 45 -16.71 6.33 -19.60
C ILE A 45 -16.58 5.10 -20.50
N PRO A 46 -17.65 4.70 -21.22
CA PRO A 46 -17.65 3.48 -22.01
C PRO A 46 -16.70 3.56 -23.21
N LYS A 47 -16.17 2.40 -23.59
CA LYS A 47 -15.33 2.23 -24.80
C LYS A 47 -16.19 2.34 -26.06
N GLY A 48 -15.71 3.05 -27.09
CA GLY A 48 -16.42 3.20 -28.37
C GLY A 48 -16.10 4.51 -29.09
N MET A 49 -17.06 5.10 -29.81
CA MET A 49 -16.93 6.42 -30.47
C MET A 49 -16.57 7.57 -29.50
N TYR A 50 -16.48 7.29 -28.21
CA TYR A 50 -16.25 8.24 -27.12
C TYR A 50 -14.81 8.25 -26.62
N ASP A 51 -13.94 7.42 -27.20
CA ASP A 51 -12.54 7.26 -26.82
C ASP A 51 -11.62 8.19 -27.64
N SER A 52 -11.90 9.49 -27.61
CA SER A 52 -11.11 10.51 -28.31
C SER A 52 -10.39 11.42 -27.30
N PRO A 53 -9.12 11.79 -27.53
CA PRO A 53 -8.40 12.78 -26.72
C PRO A 53 -9.17 14.09 -26.53
N GLU A 54 -9.94 14.51 -27.53
CA GLU A 54 -10.74 15.75 -27.46
C GLU A 54 -11.83 15.68 -26.39
N LYS A 55 -12.35 14.49 -26.08
CA LYS A 55 -13.39 14.29 -25.06
C LYS A 55 -12.84 14.41 -23.64
N LEU A 56 -11.52 14.26 -23.46
CA LEU A 56 -10.86 14.61 -22.21
C LEU A 56 -10.96 16.11 -21.93
N GLU A 57 -10.88 16.97 -22.95
CA GLU A 57 -11.06 18.42 -22.78
C GLU A 57 -12.47 18.78 -22.32
N TYR A 58 -13.50 18.05 -22.76
CA TYR A 58 -14.86 18.23 -22.26
C TYR A 58 -14.99 17.86 -20.79
N LEU A 59 -14.31 16.79 -20.36
CA LEU A 59 -14.29 16.38 -18.96
C LEU A 59 -13.57 17.42 -18.08
N LYS A 60 -12.43 17.95 -18.55
CA LYS A 60 -11.72 19.06 -17.89
C LYS A 60 -12.58 20.32 -17.80
N LYS A 61 -13.27 20.70 -18.88
CA LYS A 61 -14.18 21.86 -18.88
C LYS A 61 -15.31 21.68 -17.86
N ALA A 62 -15.92 20.50 -17.79
CA ALA A 62 -16.93 20.21 -16.79
C ALA A 62 -16.36 20.26 -15.37
N ALA A 63 -15.15 19.76 -15.17
CA ALA A 63 -14.44 19.81 -13.89
C ALA A 63 -14.15 21.26 -13.45
N ASP A 64 -13.67 22.11 -14.36
CA ASP A 64 -13.42 23.53 -14.11
C ASP A 64 -14.72 24.30 -13.81
N GLU A 65 -15.79 24.06 -14.59
CA GLU A 65 -17.10 24.70 -14.38
C GLU A 65 -17.67 24.41 -13.00
N ASN A 66 -17.49 23.19 -12.51
CA ASN A 66 -18.06 22.71 -11.25
C ASN A 66 -17.07 22.73 -10.07
N ASN A 67 -15.82 23.18 -10.27
CA ASN A 67 -14.74 23.12 -9.27
C ASN A 67 -14.53 21.70 -8.69
N ILE A 68 -14.63 20.68 -9.54
CA ILE A 68 -14.46 19.28 -9.17
C ILE A 68 -13.10 18.78 -9.63
N ASN A 69 -12.39 18.10 -8.74
CA ASN A 69 -11.18 17.37 -9.11
C ASN A 69 -11.58 15.96 -9.53
N PHE A 70 -10.85 15.35 -10.45
CA PHE A 70 -11.11 13.95 -10.80
C PHE A 70 -9.82 13.22 -11.11
N LEU A 71 -9.87 11.90 -11.02
CA LEU A 71 -8.74 11.06 -11.35
C LEU A 71 -9.17 9.74 -11.97
N ARG A 72 -8.17 9.08 -12.53
CA ARG A 72 -8.23 7.70 -12.97
C ARG A 72 -7.05 6.93 -12.43
N VAL A 73 -7.33 5.77 -11.86
CA VAL A 73 -6.32 4.83 -11.39
C VAL A 73 -6.10 3.77 -12.46
N VAL A 74 -4.85 3.52 -12.83
CA VAL A 74 -4.46 2.45 -13.74
C VAL A 74 -3.38 1.62 -13.07
N SER A 75 -3.64 0.32 -12.91
CA SER A 75 -2.64 -0.64 -12.44
C SER A 75 -2.30 -1.61 -13.55
N TYR A 76 -1.01 -1.84 -13.77
CA TYR A 76 -0.52 -2.74 -14.82
C TYR A 76 0.76 -3.45 -14.38
N TYR A 77 1.03 -4.58 -15.02
CA TYR A 77 2.28 -5.32 -14.83
C TYR A 77 3.18 -5.08 -16.05
N ASN A 78 4.43 -4.68 -15.80
CA ASN A 78 5.41 -4.47 -16.85
C ASN A 78 6.26 -5.75 -16.98
N ASP A 79 6.12 -6.44 -18.11
CA ASP A 79 6.79 -7.74 -18.35
C ASP A 79 8.32 -7.63 -18.41
N ASP A 80 8.86 -6.50 -18.88
CA ASP A 80 10.31 -6.28 -19.03
C ASP A 80 10.99 -6.13 -17.66
N THR A 81 10.39 -5.31 -16.79
CA THR A 81 10.90 -5.05 -15.43
C THR A 81 10.45 -6.11 -14.43
N LYS A 82 9.41 -6.89 -14.77
CA LYS A 82 8.73 -7.84 -13.88
C LYS A 82 8.15 -7.20 -12.62
N GLU A 83 7.70 -5.96 -12.75
CA GLU A 83 7.17 -5.17 -11.65
C GLU A 83 5.74 -4.70 -11.92
N SER A 84 4.98 -4.54 -10.84
CA SER A 84 3.63 -3.97 -10.90
C SER A 84 3.69 -2.46 -10.66
N TYR A 85 2.95 -1.71 -11.46
CA TYR A 85 2.85 -0.26 -11.40
C TYR A 85 1.41 0.13 -11.11
N THR A 86 1.23 1.22 -10.34
CA THR A 86 -0.06 1.87 -10.15
C THR A 86 0.10 3.37 -10.36
N ASP A 87 -0.56 3.87 -11.39
CA ASP A 87 -0.50 5.27 -11.77
C ASP A 87 -1.87 5.93 -11.58
N ASN A 88 -1.86 7.07 -10.89
CA ASN A 88 -3.00 7.94 -10.77
C ASN A 88 -2.85 9.10 -11.75
N PHE A 89 -3.75 9.17 -12.73
CA PHE A 89 -3.87 10.32 -13.63
C PHE A 89 -4.89 11.28 -13.05
N LEU A 90 -4.46 12.49 -12.74
CA LEU A 90 -5.18 13.44 -11.91
C LEU A 90 -5.44 14.74 -12.66
N TYR A 91 -6.65 15.27 -12.51
CA TYR A 91 -6.97 16.64 -12.85
C TYR A 91 -7.43 17.41 -11.61
N LEU A 92 -6.79 18.55 -11.36
CA LEU A 92 -7.08 19.46 -10.27
C LEU A 92 -7.60 20.79 -10.81
N SER A 93 -8.91 21.02 -10.71
CA SER A 93 -9.53 22.34 -10.95
C SER A 93 -9.42 23.25 -9.72
N THR A 94 -9.36 22.65 -8.52
CA THR A 94 -9.29 23.34 -7.23
C THR A 94 -8.34 22.63 -6.25
N GLU A 95 -8.18 23.16 -5.04
CA GLU A 95 -7.42 22.48 -3.99
C GLU A 95 -8.05 21.12 -3.66
N THR A 96 -7.21 20.09 -3.47
CA THR A 96 -7.65 18.71 -3.28
C THR A 96 -7.43 18.19 -1.88
N GLN A 97 -8.35 17.37 -1.39
CA GLN A 97 -8.20 16.55 -0.20
C GLN A 97 -7.73 15.11 -0.55
N LEU A 98 -7.86 14.67 -1.82
CA LEU A 98 -7.53 13.31 -2.29
C LEU A 98 -6.14 12.84 -1.87
N PHE A 99 -5.18 13.75 -1.84
CA PHE A 99 -3.79 13.44 -1.57
C PHE A 99 -3.24 14.16 -0.33
N ARG A 100 -4.09 14.78 0.47
CA ARG A 100 -3.67 15.48 1.70
C ARG A 100 -2.96 14.55 2.69
N ARG A 101 -3.25 13.25 2.62
CA ARG A 101 -2.67 12.20 3.47
C ARG A 101 -1.52 11.45 2.81
N ILE A 102 -1.14 11.77 1.57
CA ILE A 102 0.03 11.16 0.95
C ILE A 102 1.27 11.75 1.62
N PRO A 103 2.10 10.93 2.30
CA PRO A 103 3.36 11.40 2.85
C PRO A 103 4.35 11.69 1.72
N VAL A 104 4.94 12.89 1.75
CA VAL A 104 5.96 13.33 0.78
C VAL A 104 7.30 13.37 1.52
N SER A 105 8.26 12.57 1.06
CA SER A 105 9.60 12.51 1.66
C SER A 105 10.51 13.63 1.14
N LYS A 106 10.28 14.11 -0.09
CA LYS A 106 11.05 15.20 -0.71
C LYS A 106 10.22 15.97 -1.73
N GLY A 107 10.48 17.27 -1.88
CA GLY A 107 9.84 18.11 -2.88
C GLY A 107 8.45 18.58 -2.44
N LYS A 108 7.51 18.69 -3.39
CA LYS A 108 6.15 19.17 -3.13
C LYS A 108 5.10 18.26 -3.77
N ILE A 109 3.87 18.38 -3.28
CA ILE A 109 2.70 17.73 -3.88
C ILE A 109 2.21 18.50 -5.12
N LEU A 110 1.41 17.85 -5.97
CA LEU A 110 0.79 18.48 -7.14
C LEU A 110 -0.27 19.50 -6.72
N THR A 111 -0.35 20.59 -7.48
CA THR A 111 -1.33 21.67 -7.33
C THR A 111 -2.08 21.89 -8.65
N PRO A 112 -3.21 22.62 -8.65
CA PRO A 112 -3.91 22.99 -9.90
C PRO A 112 -3.00 23.62 -10.97
N LYS A 113 -1.99 24.37 -10.56
CA LYS A 113 -1.01 24.98 -11.49
C LYS A 113 -0.18 23.95 -12.24
N ASP A 114 0.06 22.80 -11.63
CA ASP A 114 0.85 21.72 -12.22
C ASP A 114 0.07 20.94 -13.30
N MET A 115 -1.26 21.09 -13.38
CA MET A 115 -2.10 20.39 -14.37
C MET A 115 -1.83 20.80 -15.81
N LYS A 116 -1.25 22.00 -16.02
CA LYS A 116 -0.85 22.50 -17.34
C LYS A 116 0.61 22.18 -17.69
N THR A 117 1.27 21.39 -16.85
CA THR A 117 2.67 21.01 -16.99
C THR A 117 2.80 19.50 -17.09
N GLN A 118 4.02 19.01 -17.29
CA GLN A 118 4.32 17.58 -17.25
C GLN A 118 4.79 17.12 -15.86
N ASN A 119 4.58 17.95 -14.84
CA ASN A 119 5.09 17.70 -13.49
C ASN A 119 4.36 16.53 -12.83
N PHE A 120 5.10 15.66 -12.17
CA PHE A 120 4.54 14.49 -11.50
C PHE A 120 5.26 14.18 -10.18
N ILE A 121 4.67 13.28 -9.40
CA ILE A 121 5.26 12.75 -8.17
C ILE A 121 5.27 11.22 -8.22
N SER A 122 6.24 10.58 -7.59
CA SER A 122 6.39 9.12 -7.60
C SER A 122 7.08 8.63 -6.32
N THR A 123 6.84 7.37 -5.95
CA THR A 123 7.62 6.67 -4.91
C THR A 123 9.07 6.44 -5.32
N GLN A 124 9.34 6.34 -6.63
CA GLN A 124 10.69 6.18 -7.15
C GLN A 124 11.32 7.53 -7.53
N GLN A 125 12.61 7.70 -7.22
CA GLN A 125 13.38 8.81 -7.76
C GLN A 125 13.75 8.52 -9.22
N THR A 126 13.20 9.29 -10.14
CA THR A 126 13.52 9.26 -11.57
C THR A 126 14.61 10.28 -11.91
N LYS A 127 15.12 10.20 -13.14
CA LYS A 127 16.03 11.20 -13.73
C LYS A 127 15.29 12.36 -14.40
N SER A 128 13.95 12.37 -14.36
CA SER A 128 13.15 13.39 -15.04
C SER A 128 13.13 14.69 -14.25
N ASN A 129 13.41 15.80 -14.93
CA ASN A 129 13.27 17.14 -14.34
C ASN A 129 11.81 17.50 -14.03
N SER A 130 10.85 16.77 -14.59
CA SER A 130 9.42 16.96 -14.31
C SER A 130 8.98 16.25 -13.02
N GLN A 131 9.83 15.45 -12.39
CA GLN A 131 9.50 14.93 -11.06
C GLN A 131 9.73 16.00 -10.01
N ILE A 132 8.64 16.51 -9.43
CA ILE A 132 8.68 17.61 -8.46
C ILE A 132 8.56 17.17 -7.00
N GLY A 133 8.29 15.88 -6.78
CA GLY A 133 8.10 15.31 -5.46
C GLY A 133 8.34 13.80 -5.42
N MET A 134 8.74 13.34 -4.24
CA MET A 134 8.94 11.93 -3.93
C MET A 134 7.97 11.51 -2.83
N ILE A 135 7.15 10.52 -3.13
CA ILE A 135 6.19 9.94 -2.20
C ILE A 135 6.95 9.01 -1.24
N GLU A 136 6.63 9.06 0.03
CA GLU A 136 7.21 8.14 1.01
C GLU A 136 6.62 6.73 0.83
N ASP A 137 7.51 5.75 0.63
CA ASP A 137 7.16 4.34 0.52
C ASP A 137 7.88 3.54 1.61
N PHE A 138 7.11 3.07 2.60
CA PHE A 138 7.69 2.33 3.72
C PHE A 138 8.29 1.02 3.21
N GLY A 139 9.61 0.85 3.40
CA GLY A 139 10.31 -0.37 3.00
C GLY A 139 10.52 -0.55 1.50
N GLY A 140 10.10 0.43 0.68
CA GLY A 140 10.37 0.51 -0.75
C GLY A 140 9.78 -0.61 -1.60
N GLY A 141 10.03 -0.51 -2.91
CA GLY A 141 9.71 -1.55 -3.89
C GLY A 141 8.29 -1.48 -4.45
N HIS A 142 7.49 -0.46 -4.09
CA HIS A 142 6.22 -0.21 -4.75
C HIS A 142 6.35 0.90 -5.78
N ASN A 143 5.81 0.66 -6.97
CA ASN A 143 5.85 1.61 -8.07
C ASN A 143 4.51 2.34 -8.13
N TYR A 144 4.47 3.51 -7.51
CA TYR A 144 3.29 4.35 -7.48
C TYR A 144 3.62 5.77 -7.91
N SER A 145 2.87 6.28 -8.87
CA SER A 145 3.06 7.63 -9.40
C SER A 145 1.73 8.36 -9.55
N VAL A 146 1.79 9.69 -9.46
CA VAL A 146 0.65 10.57 -9.73
C VAL A 146 1.06 11.55 -10.83
N TYR A 147 0.37 11.47 -11.96
CA TYR A 147 0.59 12.29 -13.14
C TYR A 147 -0.59 13.24 -13.39
N PRO A 148 -0.38 14.36 -14.09
CA PRO A 148 -1.47 15.14 -14.67
C PRO A 148 -2.26 14.29 -15.67
N ILE A 149 -3.57 14.54 -15.76
CA ILE A 149 -4.50 13.73 -16.58
C ILE A 149 -4.09 13.66 -18.05
N ASP A 150 -3.37 14.65 -18.55
CA ASP A 150 -2.93 14.75 -19.95
C ASP A 150 -1.97 13.61 -20.32
N LYS A 151 -1.23 13.09 -19.33
CA LYS A 151 -0.38 11.91 -19.51
C LYS A 151 -1.17 10.63 -19.77
N LEU A 152 -2.45 10.59 -19.40
CA LEU A 152 -3.29 9.40 -19.59
C LEU A 152 -3.34 9.02 -21.07
N ILE A 153 -3.59 9.98 -21.96
CA ILE A 153 -3.82 9.73 -23.39
C ILE A 153 -2.53 9.26 -24.10
N GLU A 154 -1.35 9.62 -23.57
CA GLU A 154 -0.08 9.12 -24.08
C GLU A 154 0.12 7.62 -23.80
N GLN A 155 -0.55 7.09 -22.77
CA GLN A 155 -0.27 5.76 -22.21
C GLN A 155 -1.45 4.80 -22.32
N GLN A 156 -2.68 5.32 -22.33
CA GLN A 156 -3.91 4.57 -22.15
C GLN A 156 -5.06 5.21 -22.93
N THR A 157 -6.12 4.44 -23.16
CA THR A 157 -7.38 4.95 -23.72
C THR A 157 -8.07 5.92 -22.77
N PHE A 158 -8.82 6.90 -23.27
CA PHE A 158 -9.66 7.78 -22.45
C PHE A 158 -10.83 7.02 -21.81
N SER A 159 -11.37 6.01 -22.48
CA SER A 159 -12.40 5.14 -21.91
C SER A 159 -11.90 4.39 -20.66
N GLY A 160 -12.75 4.30 -19.63
CA GLY A 160 -12.43 3.64 -18.37
C GLY A 160 -13.14 4.22 -17.14
N ARG A 161 -12.74 3.75 -15.96
CA ARG A 161 -13.30 4.17 -14.67
C ARG A 161 -12.55 5.37 -14.10
N TYR A 162 -13.32 6.32 -13.59
CA TYR A 162 -12.86 7.56 -13.01
C TYR A 162 -13.48 7.75 -11.62
N LYS A 163 -12.87 8.63 -10.84
CA LYS A 163 -13.34 9.08 -9.54
C LYS A 163 -13.36 10.59 -9.51
N ALA A 164 -14.48 11.19 -9.12
CA ALA A 164 -14.65 12.63 -8.94
C ALA A 164 -14.67 12.97 -7.45
N GLU A 165 -13.85 13.93 -7.03
CA GLU A 165 -13.83 14.49 -5.67
C GLU A 165 -15.01 15.44 -5.51
N CYS A 166 -16.08 14.98 -4.86
CA CYS A 166 -17.31 15.75 -4.67
C CYS A 166 -17.72 15.70 -3.19
N ALA A 167 -18.22 16.84 -2.67
CA ALA A 167 -18.68 16.91 -1.29
C ALA A 167 -20.00 16.15 -1.07
N ASN A 168 -20.83 16.08 -2.09
CA ASN A 168 -22.14 15.45 -2.08
C ASN A 168 -22.53 14.96 -3.49
N GLU A 169 -23.57 14.14 -3.54
CA GLU A 169 -24.10 13.52 -4.76
C GLU A 169 -24.61 14.56 -5.78
N LYS A 170 -25.21 15.65 -5.30
CA LYS A 170 -25.72 16.71 -6.18
C LYS A 170 -24.61 17.41 -6.98
N ASP A 171 -23.47 17.69 -6.35
CA ASP A 171 -22.31 18.28 -7.03
C ASP A 171 -21.76 17.31 -8.09
N PHE A 172 -21.78 16.01 -7.77
CA PHE A 172 -21.38 14.95 -8.70
C PHE A 172 -22.33 14.85 -9.91
N GLU A 173 -23.65 14.87 -9.70
CA GLU A 173 -24.65 14.88 -10.78
C GLU A 173 -24.47 16.10 -11.69
N GLN A 174 -24.28 17.30 -11.12
CA GLN A 174 -24.06 18.53 -11.91
C GLN A 174 -22.82 18.45 -12.79
N PHE A 175 -21.72 17.92 -12.25
CA PHE A 175 -20.51 17.67 -13.02
C PHE A 175 -20.75 16.73 -14.20
N LEU A 176 -21.46 15.63 -13.99
CA LEU A 176 -21.78 14.68 -15.05
C LEU A 176 -22.71 15.29 -16.10
N GLU A 177 -23.71 16.07 -15.68
CA GLU A 177 -24.60 16.81 -16.60
C GLU A 177 -23.81 17.80 -17.47
N SER A 178 -22.89 18.57 -16.88
CA SER A 178 -22.00 19.47 -17.62
C SER A 178 -21.14 18.70 -18.64
N TYR A 179 -20.56 17.58 -18.25
CA TYR A 179 -19.76 16.73 -19.15
C TYR A 179 -20.60 16.22 -20.32
N VAL A 180 -21.78 15.65 -20.04
CA VAL A 180 -22.70 15.13 -21.06
C VAL A 180 -23.15 16.25 -22.00
N ARG A 181 -23.41 17.45 -21.49
CA ARG A 181 -23.78 18.63 -22.30
C ARG A 181 -22.66 19.00 -23.30
N TYR A 182 -21.41 19.03 -22.85
CA TYR A 182 -20.28 19.28 -23.75
C TYR A 182 -20.10 18.15 -24.78
N ALA A 183 -20.21 16.90 -24.35
CA ALA A 183 -20.10 15.74 -25.24
C ALA A 183 -21.23 15.66 -26.29
N ARG A 184 -22.44 16.12 -25.96
CA ARG A 184 -23.61 16.20 -26.87
C ARG A 184 -23.47 17.24 -27.97
N THR A 185 -22.70 18.30 -27.74
CA THR A 185 -22.55 19.37 -28.73
C THR A 185 -21.83 18.86 -29.99
N ASP A 186 -21.13 17.72 -29.87
CA ASP A 186 -20.30 17.10 -30.91
C ASP A 186 -20.96 15.88 -31.61
N SER A 187 -22.08 15.36 -31.12
CA SER A 187 -22.79 14.22 -31.74
C SER A 187 -24.24 14.07 -31.24
N ARG A 188 -25.11 13.39 -32.00
CA ARG A 188 -26.47 12.96 -31.56
C ARG A 188 -26.38 11.91 -30.43
N VAL A 189 -25.94 12.31 -29.24
CA VAL A 189 -25.68 11.44 -28.09
C VAL A 189 -26.97 11.27 -27.27
N ASP A 190 -27.43 10.03 -27.16
CA ASP A 190 -28.55 9.65 -26.29
C ASP A 190 -28.08 9.60 -24.81
N SER A 191 -28.90 10.18 -23.92
CA SER A 191 -28.62 10.39 -22.49
C SER A 191 -28.35 9.13 -21.69
N THR A 192 -28.79 8.00 -22.23
CA THR A 192 -28.99 6.74 -21.52
C THR A 192 -27.73 5.88 -21.42
N TYR A 193 -26.60 6.34 -22.01
CA TYR A 193 -25.38 5.54 -22.13
C TYR A 193 -24.26 5.89 -21.15
N TYR A 194 -24.47 6.88 -20.28
CA TYR A 194 -23.47 7.29 -19.29
C TYR A 194 -24.01 7.04 -17.89
N ILE A 195 -23.18 6.37 -17.10
CA ILE A 195 -23.28 6.23 -15.64
C ILE A 195 -24.34 5.21 -15.20
N GLU A 196 -23.96 3.93 -15.20
CA GLU A 196 -24.46 3.02 -14.17
C GLU A 196 -23.61 3.28 -12.93
N GLU A 197 -24.23 3.80 -11.88
CA GLU A 197 -23.62 3.98 -10.56
C GLU A 197 -23.29 2.58 -10.00
N MET A 198 -22.09 2.08 -10.32
CA MET A 198 -21.63 0.80 -9.80
C MET A 198 -20.93 1.00 -8.46
N GLU A 199 -21.34 0.20 -7.48
CA GLU A 199 -20.56 -0.03 -6.26
C GLU A 199 -19.09 -0.26 -6.63
N ASP A 200 -18.19 0.45 -5.93
CA ASP A 200 -16.75 0.42 -6.16
C ASP A 200 -16.20 -0.98 -5.83
N THR A 201 -16.29 -1.87 -6.82
CA THR A 201 -15.77 -3.24 -6.75
C THR A 201 -14.29 -3.31 -7.07
N THR A 202 -13.54 -2.19 -6.98
CA THR A 202 -12.07 -2.23 -6.90
C THR A 202 -11.60 -2.84 -5.58
N ASN A 203 -12.04 -4.08 -5.32
CA ASN A 203 -11.27 -5.06 -4.60
C ASN A 203 -9.97 -5.24 -5.39
N ILE A 204 -8.98 -4.43 -5.06
CA ILE A 204 -7.58 -4.82 -5.21
C ILE A 204 -7.49 -6.10 -4.39
N GLN A 205 -7.76 -7.24 -5.04
CA GLN A 205 -7.51 -8.53 -4.46
C GLN A 205 -6.00 -8.59 -4.32
N ASN A 206 -5.53 -8.17 -3.15
CA ASN A 206 -4.31 -8.70 -2.60
C ASN A 206 -4.58 -10.18 -2.32
N THR A 207 -4.55 -10.99 -3.38
CA THR A 207 -4.21 -12.41 -3.35
C THR A 207 -2.72 -12.59 -3.02
N GLY A 208 -2.15 -11.69 -2.21
CA GLY A 208 -1.07 -11.97 -1.29
C GLY A 208 -1.61 -12.93 -0.23
N LYS A 209 -1.75 -14.19 -0.67
CA LYS A 209 -2.21 -15.38 0.04
C LYS A 209 -1.88 -15.31 1.53
N ASN A 210 -2.83 -15.82 2.32
CA ASN A 210 -2.73 -16.29 3.72
C ASN A 210 -1.44 -17.07 4.08
N ASN A 211 -0.53 -17.32 3.14
CA ASN A 211 0.76 -17.98 3.33
C ASN A 211 1.64 -17.32 4.40
N VAL A 212 1.70 -15.98 4.48
CA VAL A 212 2.49 -15.31 5.52
C VAL A 212 1.89 -15.57 6.90
N LEU A 213 0.57 -15.45 7.03
CA LEU A 213 -0.17 -15.77 8.25
C LEU A 213 -0.02 -17.25 8.63
N PHE A 214 -0.06 -18.18 7.68
CA PHE A 214 0.19 -19.60 7.93
C PHE A 214 1.63 -19.88 8.38
N ILE A 215 2.63 -19.23 7.76
CA ILE A 215 4.04 -19.32 8.18
C ILE A 215 4.19 -18.76 9.60
N PHE A 216 3.55 -17.64 9.91
CA PHE A 216 3.56 -17.03 11.23
C PHE A 216 2.94 -17.96 12.29
N ILE A 217 1.75 -18.51 12.02
CA ILE A 217 1.08 -19.47 12.91
C ILE A 217 1.94 -20.72 13.11
N PHE A 218 2.54 -21.24 12.04
CA PHE A 218 3.43 -22.40 12.10
C PHE A 218 4.68 -22.11 12.95
N CYS A 219 5.32 -20.95 12.75
CA CYS A 219 6.46 -20.52 13.56
C CYS A 219 6.07 -20.37 15.04
N MET A 220 4.89 -19.80 15.32
CA MET A 220 4.38 -19.64 16.68
C MET A 220 4.12 -20.99 17.36
N ALA A 221 3.51 -21.94 16.64
CA ALA A 221 3.25 -23.30 17.13
C ALA A 221 4.56 -24.05 17.43
N LEU A 222 5.56 -23.93 16.55
CA LEU A 222 6.89 -24.51 16.76
C LEU A 222 7.62 -23.88 17.94
N LEU A 223 7.50 -22.56 18.13
CA LEU A 223 8.10 -21.86 19.27
C LEU A 223 7.45 -22.31 20.58
N LEU A 224 6.14 -22.47 20.61
CA LEU A 224 5.38 -23.00 21.75
C LEU A 224 5.81 -24.45 22.07
N LEU A 225 5.88 -25.32 21.06
CA LEU A 225 6.34 -26.71 21.22
C LEU A 225 7.78 -26.76 21.76
N THR A 226 8.66 -25.89 21.26
CA THR A 226 10.05 -25.77 21.70
C THR A 226 10.16 -25.30 23.14
N CYS A 227 9.29 -24.36 23.56
CA CYS A 227 9.21 -23.91 24.96
C CYS A 227 8.76 -25.05 25.88
N ILE A 228 7.72 -25.80 25.49
CA ILE A 228 7.24 -26.97 26.24
C ILE A 228 8.36 -28.01 26.35
N PHE A 229 9.03 -28.33 25.24
CA PHE A 229 10.15 -29.28 25.24
C PHE A 229 11.30 -28.81 26.14
N TYR A 230 11.64 -27.52 26.13
CA TYR A 230 12.65 -26.97 27.03
C TYR A 230 12.27 -27.17 28.50
N LEU A 231 11.02 -26.89 28.88
CA LEU A 231 10.54 -27.09 30.25
C LEU A 231 10.61 -28.57 30.66
N VAL A 232 10.17 -29.48 29.78
CA VAL A 232 10.28 -30.93 30.01
C VAL A 232 11.75 -31.36 30.17
N SER A 233 12.67 -30.80 29.38
CA SER A 233 14.11 -31.09 29.49
C SER A 233 14.72 -30.63 30.83
N GLN A 234 14.10 -29.68 31.54
CA GLN A 234 14.56 -29.22 32.85
C GLN A 234 13.94 -29.97 34.03
N THR A 235 13.04 -30.92 33.81
CA THR A 235 12.34 -31.69 34.88
C THR A 235 13.28 -32.30 35.92
N LYS A 236 14.40 -32.89 35.50
CA LYS A 236 15.43 -33.42 36.41
C LYS A 236 16.05 -32.31 37.28
N GLY A 237 16.39 -31.17 36.67
CA GLY A 237 16.94 -30.01 37.37
C GLY A 237 15.94 -29.38 38.36
N ILE A 238 14.67 -29.29 37.96
CA ILE A 238 13.56 -28.85 38.83
C ILE A 238 13.45 -29.77 40.04
N SER A 239 13.53 -31.08 39.83
CA SER A 239 13.42 -32.08 40.90
C SER A 239 14.57 -31.95 41.91
N VAL A 240 15.81 -31.79 41.43
CA VAL A 240 16.98 -31.56 42.29
C VAL A 240 16.87 -30.25 43.07
N MET A 241 16.43 -29.15 42.43
CA MET A 241 16.22 -27.87 43.13
C MET A 241 15.15 -27.99 44.21
N LYS A 242 14.06 -28.70 43.94
CA LYS A 242 12.96 -28.93 44.90
C LYS A 242 13.43 -29.77 46.10
N LEU A 243 14.27 -30.78 45.87
CA LEU A 243 14.88 -31.58 46.95
C LEU A 243 15.84 -30.77 47.82
N ASN A 244 16.52 -29.78 47.24
CA ASN A 244 17.43 -28.87 47.96
C ASN A 244 16.70 -27.66 48.59
N GLY A 245 15.37 -27.71 48.74
CA GLY A 245 14.60 -26.70 49.47
C GLY A 245 14.28 -25.42 48.68
N TYR A 246 14.49 -25.38 47.36
CA TYR A 246 14.10 -24.23 46.55
C TYR A 246 12.58 -24.09 46.49
N THR A 247 12.08 -22.87 46.71
CA THR A 247 10.66 -22.56 46.55
C THR A 247 10.25 -22.58 45.07
N VAL A 248 8.98 -22.85 44.79
CA VAL A 248 8.41 -22.87 43.42
C VAL A 248 8.67 -21.53 42.69
N LYS A 249 8.60 -20.40 43.40
CA LYS A 249 8.88 -19.07 42.85
C LYS A 249 10.35 -18.92 42.43
N GLN A 250 11.29 -19.42 43.23
CA GLN A 250 12.73 -19.40 42.91
C GLN A 250 13.05 -20.29 41.69
N ILE A 251 12.46 -21.49 41.63
CA ILE A 251 12.64 -22.39 40.48
C ILE A 251 12.12 -21.74 39.19
N LYS A 252 10.92 -21.16 39.23
CA LYS A 252 10.33 -20.43 38.10
C LYS A 252 11.27 -19.32 37.62
N ASN A 253 11.72 -18.44 38.52
CA ASN A 253 12.58 -17.34 38.15
C ASN A 253 13.91 -17.82 37.56
N THR A 254 14.56 -18.82 38.15
CA THR A 254 15.86 -19.33 37.65
C THR A 254 15.73 -19.90 36.23
N ILE A 255 14.71 -20.73 35.98
CA ILE A 255 14.54 -21.39 34.68
C ILE A 255 14.08 -20.40 33.61
N PHE A 256 13.11 -19.53 33.93
CA PHE A 256 12.63 -18.53 32.98
C PHE A 256 13.70 -17.48 32.66
N SER A 257 14.45 -17.01 33.65
CA SER A 257 15.50 -16.00 33.41
C SER A 257 16.62 -16.57 32.54
N LEU A 258 17.03 -17.83 32.77
CA LEU A 258 18.05 -18.49 31.96
C LEU A 258 17.58 -18.77 30.52
N LEU A 259 16.29 -19.06 30.32
CA LEU A 259 15.71 -19.22 29.00
C LEU A 259 15.63 -17.86 28.28
N TYR A 260 15.07 -16.86 28.95
CA TYR A 260 14.88 -15.51 28.43
C TYR A 260 16.20 -14.86 28.03
N ILE A 261 17.21 -14.86 28.92
CA ILE A 261 18.52 -14.26 28.63
C ILE A 261 19.17 -14.95 27.43
N LYS A 262 19.10 -16.28 27.32
CA LYS A 262 19.70 -17.00 26.18
C LYS A 262 18.99 -16.72 24.87
N CYS A 263 17.66 -16.64 24.88
CA CYS A 263 16.88 -16.30 23.69
C CYS A 263 17.16 -14.85 23.24
N VAL A 264 17.11 -13.89 24.16
CA VAL A 264 17.36 -12.46 23.85
C VAL A 264 18.79 -12.26 23.33
N LEU A 265 19.78 -12.88 23.96
CA LEU A 265 21.19 -12.71 23.59
C LEU A 265 21.49 -13.35 22.22
N CYS A 266 20.92 -14.52 21.92
CA CYS A 266 21.05 -15.11 20.58
C CYS A 266 20.31 -14.29 19.50
N VAL A 267 19.13 -13.74 19.82
CA VAL A 267 18.41 -12.83 18.90
C VAL A 267 19.22 -11.56 18.65
N HIS A 268 19.77 -10.92 19.68
CA HIS A 268 20.58 -9.70 19.52
C HIS A 268 21.85 -9.94 18.70
N ILE A 269 22.59 -11.02 18.95
CA ILE A 269 23.76 -11.38 18.13
C ILE A 269 23.35 -11.55 16.67
N PHE A 270 22.24 -12.23 16.42
CA PHE A 270 21.77 -12.49 15.06
C PHE A 270 21.29 -11.21 14.35
N VAL A 271 20.58 -10.33 15.07
CA VAL A 271 20.21 -8.99 14.56
C VAL A 271 21.47 -8.19 14.23
N CYS A 272 22.50 -8.18 15.09
CA CYS A 272 23.76 -7.49 14.79
C CYS A 272 24.44 -8.04 13.53
N ILE A 273 24.43 -9.36 13.30
CA ILE A 273 24.98 -9.97 12.09
C ILE A 273 24.20 -9.52 10.84
N ILE A 274 22.86 -9.57 10.88
CA ILE A 274 22.04 -9.07 9.75
C ILE A 274 22.28 -7.57 9.51
N SER A 275 22.36 -6.78 10.58
CA SER A 275 22.62 -5.34 10.50
C SER A 275 23.94 -5.06 9.78
N LEU A 276 25.00 -5.82 10.10
CA LEU A 276 26.30 -5.70 9.46
C LEU A 276 26.28 -6.09 7.98
N ILE A 277 25.45 -7.06 7.60
CA ILE A 277 25.30 -7.48 6.20
C ILE A 277 24.56 -6.40 5.41
N ILE A 278 23.47 -5.84 5.95
CA ILE A 278 22.66 -4.81 5.30
C ILE A 278 23.40 -3.47 5.16
N ILE A 279 24.31 -3.13 6.09
CA ILE A 279 25.12 -1.89 6.00
C ILE A 279 26.19 -1.96 4.91
N HIS A 280 26.52 -3.17 4.43
CA HIS A 280 27.55 -3.40 3.42
C HIS A 280 27.03 -3.56 1.98
N ASP A 281 25.70 -3.52 1.77
CA ASP A 281 25.04 -3.45 0.45
C ASP A 281 24.44 -2.05 0.22
#